data_AF-A0A838UCL2-F1
#
_entry.id   AF-A0A838UCL2-F1
#
_cell.length_a   1.000
_cell.length_b   1.000
_cell.length_c   1.000
_cell.angle_alpha   90.00
_cell.angle_beta   90.00
_cell.angle_gamma   90.00
#
_symmetry.space_group_name_H-M   'P 1'
#
loop_
_entity.id
_entity.type
_entity.pdbx_description
1 polymer ?
#
loop_
_entity_poly.entity_id
_entity_poly.type
_entity_poly.pdbx_seq_one_letter_code
_entity_poly.pdbx_strand_id
1 'polypeptide(L)' 'GGIVGDWPTLAEAKLFENRDTAPTMDMRGLFKGVLQDHLGIDRARLDTTVFPASSRVAPSLGLV' A
#
# COMPACT_ATOMS: atom_id res chain seq x y z
N GLY A 1 -10.61 8.63 8.86
CA GLY A 1 -9.54 8.64 9.88
C GLY A 1 -9.51 7.30 10.56
N GLY A 2 -8.48 6.49 10.31
CA GLY A 2 -8.37 5.12 10.79
C GLY A 2 -7.08 4.48 10.27
N ILE A 3 -6.81 3.25 10.68
CA ILE A 3 -5.66 2.49 10.21
C ILE A 3 -5.97 2.00 8.78
N VAL A 4 -5.03 2.25 7.86
CA VAL A 4 -5.07 1.69 6.50
C VAL A 4 -4.23 0.41 6.51
N GLY A 5 -4.89 -0.73 6.30
CA GLY A 5 -4.29 -2.07 6.43
C GLY A 5 -4.46 -2.68 7.82
N ASP A 6 -3.88 -3.86 8.02
CA ASP A 6 -3.97 -4.59 9.29
C ASP A 6 -2.92 -4.08 10.29
N TRP A 7 -3.33 -3.73 11.51
CA TRP A 7 -2.38 -3.43 12.58
C TRP A 7 -1.76 -4.73 13.12
N PRO A 8 -0.42 -4.90 13.04
CA PRO A 8 0.22 -6.17 13.39
C PRO A 8 0.35 -6.42 14.89
N THR A 9 0.01 -5.46 15.76
CA THR A 9 0.28 -5.47 17.22
C THR A 9 1.77 -5.42 17.57
N LEU A 10 2.09 -5.53 18.87
CA LEU A 10 3.47 -5.58 19.39
C LEU A 10 3.90 -7.00 19.78
N ALA A 11 3.18 -8.04 19.32
CA ALA A 11 3.60 -9.42 19.52
C ALA A 11 4.94 -9.68 18.81
N GLU A 12 5.86 -10.40 19.46
CA GLU A 12 7.23 -10.60 18.97
C GLU A 12 7.29 -11.19 17.54
N ALA A 13 6.43 -12.17 17.24
CA ALA A 13 6.28 -12.77 15.91
C ALA A 13 5.70 -11.84 14.83
N LYS A 14 5.32 -10.61 15.20
CA LYS A 14 4.78 -9.57 14.33
C LYS A 14 5.71 -8.37 14.22
N LEU A 15 6.90 -8.46 14.80
CA LEU A 15 7.96 -7.47 14.67
C LEU A 15 8.90 -7.83 13.50
N PHE A 16 9.30 -6.82 12.75
CA PHE A 16 10.45 -6.86 11.86
C PHE A 16 11.72 -6.69 12.70
N GLU A 17 12.66 -7.64 12.56
CA GLU A 17 13.94 -7.65 13.29
C GLU A 17 13.81 -7.49 14.81
N ASN A 18 12.70 -7.98 15.40
CA ASN A 18 12.35 -7.85 16.83
C ASN A 18 12.32 -6.40 17.34
N ARG A 19 12.15 -5.40 16.47
CA ARG A 19 12.16 -3.99 16.85
C ARG A 19 10.94 -3.23 16.32
N ASP A 20 10.73 -3.28 15.01
CA ASP A 20 9.71 -2.49 14.34
C ASP A 20 8.47 -3.33 14.06
N THR A 21 7.30 -2.74 13.88
CA THR A 21 6.15 -3.51 13.39
C THR A 21 6.41 -4.01 11.97
N ALA A 22 6.13 -5.29 11.70
CA ALA A 22 6.27 -5.84 10.35
C ALA A 22 5.29 -5.17 9.37
N PRO A 23 5.70 -4.91 8.12
CA PRO A 23 4.79 -4.43 7.08
C PRO A 23 3.66 -5.45 6.86
N THR A 24 2.41 -4.98 6.91
CA THR A 24 1.22 -5.83 6.74
C THR A 24 0.54 -5.69 5.38
N MET A 25 1.01 -4.75 4.54
CA MET A 25 0.43 -4.51 3.22
C MET A 25 1.48 -4.20 2.17
N ASP A 26 1.10 -4.37 0.90
CA ASP A 26 1.93 -4.01 -0.24
C ASP A 26 1.88 -2.49 -0.47
N MET A 27 3.02 -1.83 -0.25
CA MET A 27 3.15 -0.37 -0.40
C MET A 27 2.80 0.14 -1.80
N ARG A 28 2.91 -0.70 -2.85
CA ARG A 28 2.52 -0.29 -4.20
C ARG A 28 1.02 0.00 -4.27
N GLY A 29 0.20 -0.78 -3.58
CA GLY A 29 -1.24 -0.55 -3.51
C GLY A 29 -1.56 0.81 -2.86
N LEU A 30 -0.86 1.14 -1.77
CA LEU A 30 -1.00 2.43 -1.08
C LEU A 30 -0.66 3.60 -2.02
N PHE A 31 0.51 3.57 -2.66
CA PHE A 31 0.94 4.67 -3.53
C PHE A 31 0.11 4.79 -4.81
N LYS A 32 -0.31 3.67 -5.41
CA LYS A 32 -1.27 3.70 -6.53
C LYS A 32 -2.56 4.40 -6.13
N GLY A 33 -3.04 4.14 -4.91
CA GLY A 33 -4.20 4.82 -4.32
C GLY A 33 -4.02 6.32 -4.27
N VAL A 34 -2.94 6.79 -3.64
CA VAL A 34 -2.65 8.23 -3.53
C VAL A 34 -2.52 8.90 -4.90
N LEU A 35 -1.78 8.29 -5.83
CA LEU A 35 -1.60 8.84 -7.17
C LEU A 35 -2.90 8.85 -7.99
N GLN A 36 -3.76 7.86 -7.81
CA GLN A 36 -5.05 7.80 -8.48
C GLN A 36 -6.03 8.81 -7.86
N ASP A 37 -6.23 8.78 -6.55
CA ASP A 37 -7.26 9.56 -5.86
C ASP A 37 -6.89 11.05 -5.77
N HIS A 38 -5.60 11.38 -5.59
CA HIS A 38 -5.16 12.77 -5.43
C HIS A 38 -4.77 13.44 -6.76
N LEU A 39 -4.13 12.70 -7.67
CA LEU A 39 -3.57 13.26 -8.91
C LEU A 39 -4.32 12.80 -10.17
N GLY A 40 -5.33 11.93 -10.04
CA GLY A 40 -6.14 11.46 -11.16
C GLY A 40 -5.35 10.61 -12.16
N ILE A 41 -4.25 9.98 -11.75
CA ILE A 41 -3.45 9.15 -12.66
C ILE A 41 -4.23 7.87 -13.00
N ASP A 42 -4.39 7.63 -14.30
CA ASP A 42 -5.06 6.44 -14.81
C ASP A 42 -4.39 5.12 -14.36
N ARG A 43 -5.22 4.13 -14.05
CA ARG A 43 -4.77 2.82 -13.55
C ARG A 43 -3.87 2.09 -14.53
N ALA A 44 -4.13 2.16 -15.84
CA ALA A 44 -3.27 1.49 -16.82
C ALA A 44 -1.86 2.10 -16.83
N ARG A 45 -1.74 3.43 -16.69
CA ARG A 45 -0.43 4.09 -16.53
C ARG A 45 0.27 3.71 -15.22
N LEU A 46 -0.49 3.60 -14.13
CA LEU A 46 0.06 3.11 -12.85
C LEU A 46 0.60 1.68 -12.96
N ASP A 47 -0.11 0.79 -13.67
CA ASP A 47 0.24 -0.62 -13.78
C ASP A 47 1.37 -0.92 -14.80
N THR A 48 1.62 -0.01 -15.75
CA THR A 48 2.57 -0.23 -16.86
C THR A 48 3.80 0.68 -16.81
N THR A 49 3.67 1.92 -16.35
CA THR A 49 4.75 2.92 -16.36
C THR A 49 5.30 3.19 -14.97
N VAL A 50 4.43 3.42 -13.98
CA VAL A 50 4.87 3.83 -12.64
C VAL A 50 5.26 2.62 -11.78
N PHE A 51 4.45 1.57 -11.81
CA PHE A 51 4.71 0.31 -11.08
C PHE A 51 4.62 -0.89 -12.02
N PRO A 52 5.54 -1.02 -13.00
CA PRO A 52 5.55 -2.16 -13.91
C PRO A 52 5.62 -3.50 -13.16
N ALA A 53 5.04 -4.54 -13.77
CA ALA A 53 4.93 -5.89 -13.22
C ALA A 53 4.15 -6.01 -11.88
N SER A 54 3.37 -5.00 -11.50
CA SER A 54 2.58 -5.00 -10.26
C SER A 54 1.06 -4.91 -10.49
N SER A 55 0.56 -5.20 -11.70
CA SER A 55 -0.86 -5.07 -12.04
C SER A 55 -1.81 -5.89 -11.16
N ARG A 56 -1.31 -6.95 -10.52
CA ARG A 56 -2.06 -7.75 -9.53
C ARG A 56 -2.27 -7.04 -8.19
N VAL A 57 -1.51 -5.98 -7.92
CA VAL A 57 -1.65 -5.18 -6.70
C VAL A 57 -2.62 -4.03 -6.97
N ALA A 58 -3.81 -4.12 -6.39
CA ALA A 58 -4.85 -3.12 -6.54
C ALA A 58 -4.50 -1.82 -5.78
N PRO A 59 -4.93 -0.65 -6.29
CA PRO A 59 -4.87 0.61 -5.53
C PRO A 59 -5.68 0.50 -4.24
N SER A 60 -5.14 1.04 -3.14
CA SER A 60 -5.91 1.28 -1.91
C SER A 60 -6.78 2.52 -2.14
N LEU A 61 -8.09 2.41 -1.95
CA LEU A 61 -9.05 3.47 -2.30
C LEU A 61 -9.46 4.28 -1.06
N GLY A 62 -9.88 5.53 -1.27
CA GLY A 62 -10.46 6.37 -0.22
C GLY A 62 -9.42 6.88 0.78
N LEU A 63 -8.21 7.12 0.29
CA LEU A 63 -7.09 7.62 1.09
C LEU A 63 -7.10 9.14 1.28
N VAL A 64 -7.86 9.87 0.45
CA VAL A 64 -7.92 11.34 0.38
C VAL A 64 -9.36 11.80 0.49
#